data_AF-A0A7I0JFA3-F1
#
_entry.id   AF-A0A7I0JFA3-F1
#
_cell.length_a   1.000
_cell.length_b   1.000
_cell.length_c   1.000
_cell.angle_alpha   90.00
_cell.angle_beta   90.00
_cell.angle_gamma   90.00
#
_symmetry.space_group_name_H-M   'P 1'
#
loop_
_entity.id
_entity.type
_entity.pdbx_description
1 polymer ?
#
loop_
_entity_poly.entity_id
_entity_poly.type
_entity_poly.pdbx_seq_one_letter_code
_entity_poly.pdbx_strand_id
1 'polypeptide(L)'
;GIPVDRVKVSTYALLGAMNGITAILLVGWMGAATNALGQGQELQVIAATVIGGANLLGGFGTSFGAVIGSVLIEVIRNALLLAGVNPFWQGTFVGLFILFAVLLERFRSTRA
;
A
#
# COMPACT_ATOMS: atom_id res chain seq x y z
N GLY A 1 14.04 29.10 3.77
CA GLY A 1 12.78 28.31 3.65
C GLY A 1 13.07 26.99 2.98
N ILE A 2 12.34 25.94 3.32
CA ILE A 2 12.51 24.61 2.70
C ILE A 2 12.00 24.68 1.25
N PRO A 3 12.77 24.19 0.25
CA PRO A 3 12.35 24.25 -1.16
C PRO A 3 11.29 23.17 -1.45
N VAL A 4 10.02 23.48 -1.12
CA VAL A 4 8.89 22.55 -1.19
C VAL A 4 8.71 21.95 -2.59
N ASP A 5 8.89 22.74 -3.64
CA ASP A 5 8.72 22.25 -5.02
C ASP A 5 9.80 21.24 -5.42
N ARG A 6 11.06 21.44 -4.98
CA ARG A 6 12.13 20.46 -5.23
C ARG A 6 11.87 19.14 -4.50
N VAL A 7 11.37 19.21 -3.26
CA VAL A 7 11.05 18.01 -2.46
C VAL A 7 9.86 17.25 -3.06
N LYS A 8 8.82 17.96 -3.52
CA LYS A 8 7.69 17.34 -4.22
C LYS A 8 8.15 16.62 -5.48
N VAL A 9 8.91 17.32 -6.34
CA VAL A 9 9.40 16.74 -7.60
C VAL A 9 10.31 15.53 -7.36
N SER A 10 11.24 15.60 -6.40
CA SER A 10 12.13 14.47 -6.11
C SER A 10 11.35 13.24 -5.60
N THR A 11 10.31 13.46 -4.80
CA THR A 11 9.47 12.37 -4.27
C THR A 11 8.67 11.70 -5.39
N TYR A 12 8.01 12.47 -6.27
CA TYR A 12 7.29 11.90 -7.41
C TYR A 12 8.21 11.21 -8.41
N ALA A 13 9.41 11.75 -8.65
CA ALA A 13 10.41 11.12 -9.51
C ALA A 13 10.88 9.76 -8.96
N LEU A 14 11.13 9.68 -7.64
CA LEU A 14 11.50 8.43 -6.98
C LEU A 14 10.37 7.40 -7.03
N LEU A 15 9.12 7.82 -6.77
CA LEU A 15 7.95 6.94 -6.88
C LEU A 15 7.76 6.41 -8.30
N GLY A 16 7.89 7.27 -9.32
CA GLY A 16 7.80 6.87 -10.72
C GLY A 16 8.89 5.86 -11.12
N ALA A 17 10.13 6.08 -10.67
CA ALA A 17 11.23 5.15 -10.92
C ALA A 17 10.99 3.77 -10.27
N MET A 18 10.57 3.75 -9.00
CA MET A 18 10.25 2.52 -8.28
C MET A 18 9.09 1.77 -8.94
N ASN A 19 8.01 2.49 -9.28
CA ASN A 19 6.84 1.90 -9.93
C ASN A 19 7.17 1.34 -11.31
N GLY A 20 8.04 2.01 -12.08
CA GLY A 20 8.51 1.50 -13.38
C GLY A 20 9.25 0.17 -13.24
N ILE A 21 10.14 0.05 -12.25
CA ILE A 21 10.86 -1.20 -11.96
C ILE A 21 9.87 -2.30 -11.57
N THR A 22 8.94 -2.02 -10.65
CA THR A 22 7.91 -2.97 -10.22
C THR A 22 7.03 -3.42 -11.38
N ALA A 23 6.62 -2.52 -12.27
CA ALA A 23 5.79 -2.86 -13.43
C ALA A 23 6.52 -3.79 -14.42
N ILE A 24 7.80 -3.54 -14.71
CA ILE A 24 8.61 -4.42 -15.57
C ILE A 24 8.71 -5.82 -14.97
N LEU A 25 8.98 -5.91 -13.67
CA LEU A 25 9.08 -7.20 -12.97
C LEU A 25 7.73 -7.94 -12.97
N LEU A 26 6.64 -7.23 -12.71
CA LEU A 26 5.29 -7.81 -12.63
C LEU A 26 4.82 -8.33 -13.99
N VAL A 27 5.02 -7.55 -15.06
CA VAL A 27 4.69 -7.98 -16.44
C VAL A 27 5.58 -9.14 -16.87
N GLY A 28 6.88 -9.10 -16.54
CA GLY A 28 7.80 -10.22 -16.80
C GLY A 28 7.38 -11.51 -16.08
N TRP A 29 6.84 -11.39 -14.87
CA TRP A 29 6.35 -12.54 -14.09
C TRP A 29 5.02 -13.09 -14.62
N MET A 30 4.04 -12.23 -14.95
CA MET A 30 2.74 -12.67 -15.48
C MET A 30 2.79 -13.09 -16.95
N GLY A 31 3.80 -12.67 -17.72
CA GLY A 31 3.95 -12.98 -19.15
C GLY A 31 2.93 -12.29 -20.07
N ALA A 32 1.97 -11.55 -19.51
CA ALA A 32 0.97 -10.79 -20.25
C ALA A 32 0.50 -9.57 -19.43
N ALA A 33 0.23 -8.46 -20.13
CA ALA A 33 -0.45 -7.30 -19.57
C ALA A 33 -1.97 -7.48 -19.72
N THR A 34 -2.70 -7.34 -18.62
CA THR A 34 -4.17 -7.46 -18.57
C THR A 34 -4.75 -6.14 -18.05
N ASN A 35 -6.01 -5.85 -18.36
CA ASN A 35 -6.63 -4.60 -17.90
C ASN A 35 -6.83 -4.53 -16.38
N ALA A 36 -6.77 -5.67 -15.69
CA ALA A 36 -6.94 -5.76 -14.23
C ALA A 36 -5.60 -5.70 -13.47
N LEU A 37 -4.46 -5.72 -14.18
CA LEU A 37 -3.14 -5.58 -13.56
C LEU A 37 -3.03 -4.22 -12.89
N GLY A 38 -2.60 -4.19 -11.63
CA GLY A 38 -2.54 -2.95 -10.85
C GLY A 38 -3.85 -2.55 -10.15
N GLN A 39 -4.99 -3.16 -10.50
CA GLN A 39 -6.27 -2.72 -9.97
C GLN A 39 -6.37 -3.00 -8.46
N GLY A 40 -6.68 -1.96 -7.69
CA GLY A 40 -6.80 -2.05 -6.22
C GLY A 40 -5.46 -2.03 -5.47
N GLN A 41 -4.31 -2.05 -6.15
CA GLN A 41 -3.01 -1.91 -5.48
C GLN A 41 -2.83 -0.51 -4.87
N GLU A 42 -3.46 0.51 -5.43
CA GLU A 42 -3.49 1.87 -4.88
C GLU A 42 -4.02 1.88 -3.43
N LEU A 43 -5.19 1.25 -3.22
CA LEU A 43 -5.82 1.13 -1.91
C LEU A 43 -4.98 0.30 -0.95
N GLN A 44 -4.32 -0.75 -1.44
CA GLN A 44 -3.42 -1.58 -0.64
C GLN A 44 -2.18 -0.81 -0.19
N VAL A 45 -1.59 0.02 -1.06
CA VAL A 45 -0.44 0.87 -0.72
C VAL A 45 -0.83 1.89 0.36
N ILE A 46 -2.01 2.52 0.25
CA ILE A 46 -2.51 3.44 1.28
C ILE A 46 -2.68 2.71 2.61
N ALA A 47 -3.24 1.50 2.60
CA ALA A 47 -3.42 0.73 3.83
C ALA A 47 -2.09 0.29 4.45
N ALA A 48 -1.14 -0.16 3.63
CA ALA A 48 0.20 -0.53 4.06
C ALA A 48 0.92 0.64 4.76
N THR A 49 0.83 1.86 4.21
CA THR A 49 1.48 3.02 4.82
C THR A 49 0.83 3.43 6.14
N VAL A 50 -0.51 3.36 6.24
CA VAL A 50 -1.26 3.65 7.46
C VAL A 50 -1.00 2.62 8.56
N ILE A 51 -1.01 1.34 8.22
CA ILE A 51 -0.63 0.25 9.15
C ILE A 51 0.82 0.44 9.62
N GLY A 52 1.69 0.90 8.72
CA GLY A 52 3.07 1.28 9.00
C GLY A 52 3.24 2.50 9.90
N GLY A 53 2.16 3.21 10.25
CA GLY A 53 2.16 4.36 11.16
C GLY A 53 2.22 5.72 10.47
N ALA A 54 1.89 5.81 9.17
CA ALA A 54 1.73 7.10 8.50
C ALA A 54 0.32 7.67 8.75
N ASN A 55 0.25 8.95 9.14
CA ASN A 55 -1.02 9.66 9.27
C ASN A 55 -1.50 10.19 7.92
N LEU A 56 -2.73 9.89 7.54
CA LEU A 56 -3.39 10.39 6.32
C LEU A 56 -3.54 11.92 6.28
N LEU A 57 -3.68 12.56 7.45
CA LEU A 57 -3.78 14.01 7.59
C LEU A 57 -2.40 14.70 7.61
N GLY A 58 -1.32 13.92 7.62
CA GLY A 58 0.05 14.43 7.70
C GLY A 58 0.51 14.77 9.12
N GLY A 59 1.77 15.17 9.24
CA GLY A 59 2.39 15.58 10.51
C GLY A 59 3.19 14.50 11.22
N PHE A 60 2.90 13.21 11.00
CA PHE A 60 3.60 12.10 11.66
C PHE A 60 3.68 10.84 10.76
N GLY A 61 4.80 10.12 10.86
CA GLY A 61 5.04 8.85 10.16
C GLY A 61 6.47 8.71 9.63
N THR A 62 6.89 7.49 9.30
CA THR A 62 8.20 7.20 8.70
C THR A 62 8.04 6.41 7.41
N SER A 63 8.91 6.65 6.42
CA SER A 63 8.95 5.86 5.19
C SER A 63 9.31 4.39 5.44
N PHE A 64 10.09 4.12 6.48
CA PHE A 64 10.45 2.75 6.87
C PHE A 64 9.24 1.96 7.40
N GLY A 65 8.34 2.62 8.13
CA GLY A 65 7.09 2.02 8.59
C GLY A 65 6.22 1.50 7.44
N ALA A 66 6.18 2.23 6.32
CA ALA A 66 5.43 1.80 5.13
C ALA A 66 5.97 0.50 4.51
N VAL A 67 7.27 0.25 4.57
CA VAL A 67 7.88 -1.01 4.10
C VAL A 67 7.46 -2.18 5.00
N ILE A 68 7.43 -1.96 6.32
CA ILE A 68 6.95 -2.99 7.26
C ILE A 68 5.46 -3.27 7.02
N GLY A 69 4.65 -2.22 6.84
CA GLY A 69 3.23 -2.36 6.57
C GLY A 69 2.92 -3.04 5.23
N SER A 70 3.71 -2.80 4.19
CA SER A 70 3.52 -3.48 2.89
C SER A 70 3.85 -4.97 2.96
N VAL A 71 4.91 -5.34 3.69
CA VAL A 71 5.23 -6.74 3.97
C VAL A 71 4.09 -7.41 4.74
N LEU A 72 3.51 -6.73 5.73
CA LEU A 72 2.41 -7.29 6.52
C LEU A 72 1.16 -7.56 5.66
N ILE A 73 0.78 -6.62 4.79
CA ILE A 73 -0.34 -6.81 3.83
C ILE A 73 -0.07 -8.03 2.93
N GLU A 74 1.14 -8.16 2.40
CA GLU A 74 1.49 -9.28 1.51
C GLU A 74 1.52 -10.63 2.25
N VAL A 75 1.97 -10.65 3.51
CA VAL A 75 1.89 -11.84 4.37
C VAL A 75 0.44 -12.25 4.62
N ILE A 76 -0.47 -11.31 4.90
CA ILE A 76 -1.91 -11.61 5.06
C ILE A 76 -2.47 -12.20 3.76
N ARG A 77 -2.14 -11.61 2.62
CA ARG A 77 -2.61 -12.08 1.30
C ARG A 77 -2.15 -13.51 1.02
N ASN A 78 -0.87 -13.80 1.27
CA ASN A 78 -0.33 -15.15 1.11
C ASN A 78 -0.92 -16.13 2.14
N ALA A 79 -1.17 -15.70 3.38
CA ALA A 79 -1.81 -16.52 4.39
C ALA A 79 -3.25 -16.91 4.01
N LEU A 80 -4.04 -15.97 3.48
CA LEU A 80 -5.39 -16.26 2.98
C LEU A 80 -5.38 -17.24 1.80
N LEU A 81 -4.40 -17.10 0.91
CA LEU A 81 -4.22 -18.01 -0.22
C LEU A 81 -3.87 -19.44 0.27
N LEU A 82 -2.94 -19.57 1.21
CA LEU A 82 -2.56 -20.85 1.81
C LEU A 82 -3.66 -21.47 2.66
N ALA A 83 -4.50 -20.65 3.30
CA ALA A 83 -5.68 -21.11 4.02
C ALA A 83 -6.80 -21.64 3.10
N GLY A 84 -6.60 -21.63 1.78
CA GLY A 84 -7.56 -22.15 0.80
C GLY A 84 -8.75 -21.22 0.58
N VAL A 85 -8.65 -19.94 0.96
CA VAL A 85 -9.72 -18.97 0.72
C VAL A 85 -9.84 -18.72 -0.78
N ASN A 86 -11.04 -18.94 -1.32
CA ASN A 86 -11.34 -18.74 -2.73
C ASN A 86 -10.90 -17.31 -3.17
N PRO A 87 -10.15 -17.17 -4.28
CA PRO A 87 -9.71 -15.88 -4.82
C PRO A 87 -10.82 -14.83 -4.95
N PHE A 88 -12.06 -15.26 -5.21
CA PHE A 88 -13.23 -14.40 -5.24
C PHE A 88 -13.43 -13.59 -3.94
N TRP A 89 -13.18 -14.22 -2.79
CA TRP A 89 -13.33 -13.58 -1.47
C TRP A 89 -12.08 -12.82 -1.01
N GLN A 90 -10.91 -13.09 -1.60
CA GLN A 90 -9.66 -12.45 -1.19
C GLN A 90 -9.73 -10.92 -1.30
N GLY A 91 -10.33 -10.39 -2.36
CA GLY A 91 -10.53 -8.95 -2.53
C GLY A 91 -11.39 -8.33 -1.42
N THR A 92 -12.47 -9.01 -1.01
CA THR A 92 -13.34 -8.57 0.08
C THR A 92 -12.61 -8.55 1.42
N PHE A 93 -11.83 -9.59 1.72
CA PHE A 93 -11.04 -9.64 2.95
C PHE A 93 -9.97 -8.55 2.98
N VAL A 94 -9.25 -8.34 1.87
CA VAL A 94 -8.28 -7.24 1.76
C VAL A 94 -8.97 -5.90 2.00
N GLY A 95 -10.09 -5.62 1.34
CA GLY A 95 -10.87 -4.40 1.57
C GLY A 95 -11.31 -4.23 3.03
N LEU A 96 -11.71 -5.31 3.70
CA LEU A 96 -12.06 -5.32 5.11
C LEU A 96 -10.86 -4.94 6.00
N PHE A 97 -9.67 -5.49 5.72
CA PHE A 97 -8.44 -5.13 6.42
C PHE A 97 -8.08 -3.65 6.25
N ILE A 98 -8.26 -3.11 5.04
CA ILE A 98 -8.06 -1.67 4.77
C ILE A 98 -9.01 -0.83 5.62
N LEU A 99 -10.31 -1.17 5.64
CA LEU A 99 -11.30 -0.47 6.47
C LEU A 99 -10.93 -0.52 7.95
N PHE A 100 -10.53 -1.68 8.47
CA PHE A 100 -10.08 -1.82 9.85
C PHE A 100 -8.84 -0.98 10.16
N ALA A 101 -7.83 -0.98 9.28
CA ALA A 101 -6.63 -0.17 9.44
C ALA A 101 -6.96 1.33 9.51
N VAL A 102 -7.80 1.81 8.59
CA VAL A 102 -8.22 3.22 8.55
C VAL A 102 -9.10 3.59 9.75
N LEU A 103 -10.01 2.70 10.17
CA LEU A 103 -10.83 2.90 11.37
C LEU A 103 -9.96 3.01 12.63
N LEU A 104 -9.01 2.09 12.81
CA LEU A 104 -8.07 2.12 13.93
C LEU A 104 -7.26 3.43 13.92
N GLU A 105 -6.80 3.89 12.76
CA GLU A 105 -6.09 5.16 12.64
C GLU A 105 -6.98 6.35 13.01
N ARG A 106 -8.23 6.39 12.50
CA ARG A 106 -9.22 7.42 12.87
C ARG A 106 -9.47 7.47 14.37
N PHE A 107 -9.62 6.32 15.02
CA PHE A 107 -9.84 6.23 16.47
C PHE A 107 -8.62 6.71 17.26
N ARG A 108 -7.40 6.40 16.81
CA ARG A 108 -6.16 6.87 17.44
C ARG A 108 -5.96 8.37 17.25
N SER A 109 -6.21 8.89 16.06
CA SER A 109 -6.10 10.32 15.75
C SER A 109 -7.15 11.18 16.47
N THR A 110 -8.31 10.62 16.84
CA THR A 110 -9.34 11.38 17.58
C THR A 110 -9.05 11.46 19.08
N ARG A 111 -8.15 10.61 19.60
CA ARG A 111 -7.76 10.58 21.02
C ARG A 111 -6.46 11.35 21.32
N ALA A 112 -5.78 11.88 20.30
CA ALA A 112 -4.59 12.72 20.41
C ALA A 112 -4.97 14.18 20.10
#